data_AF-A0A7S1J7J1-F1
#
_entry.id   AF-A0A7S1J7J1-F1
#
_cell.length_a   1.000
_cell.length_b   1.000
_cell.length_c   1.000
_cell.angle_alpha   90.00
_cell.angle_beta   90.00
_cell.angle_gamma   90.00
#
_symmetry.space_group_name_H-M   'P 1'
#
loop_
_entity.id
_entity.type
_entity.pdbx_description
1 polymer ?
#
loop_
_entity_poly.entity_id
_entity_poly.type
_entity_poly.pdbx_seq_one_letter_code
_entity_poly.pdbx_strand_id
1 'polypeptide(L)'
;LVNTFSPQEVANTIWAFVKTGIVNNKLADALAERAMQPGVARHMISQNIANIAWAFAKVGIMHHRLMETLADRSLQPGVLSTFHSQTVSNMAWAWATLGIRDTKLMNALANQARVPSVLANFNSQEVANTVWAFAKTGVVHPEMMDALAERAQ
;
A
#
# COMPACT_ATOMS: atom_id res chain seq x y z
N LEU A 1 -17.67 18.69 4.11
CA LEU A 1 -16.34 18.90 3.49
C LEU A 1 -15.66 17.58 3.11
N VAL A 2 -15.54 16.59 4.01
CA VAL A 2 -14.93 15.28 3.68
C VAL A 2 -15.49 14.63 2.40
N ASN A 3 -16.79 14.81 2.12
CA ASN A 3 -17.43 14.29 0.90
C ASN A 3 -16.87 14.84 -0.42
N THR A 4 -16.08 15.91 -0.41
CA THR A 4 -15.44 16.47 -1.61
C THR A 4 -13.98 16.05 -1.75
N PHE A 5 -13.42 15.33 -0.78
CA PHE A 5 -12.00 14.99 -0.79
C PHE A 5 -11.68 14.03 -1.94
N SER A 6 -10.58 14.31 -2.62
CA SER A 6 -9.86 13.41 -3.52
C SER A 6 -9.10 12.34 -2.71
N PRO A 7 -8.67 11.24 -3.36
CA PRO A 7 -7.83 10.24 -2.71
C PRO A 7 -6.53 10.81 -2.11
N GLN A 8 -5.94 11.82 -2.77
CA GLN A 8 -4.73 12.47 -2.27
C GLN A 8 -5.01 13.28 -1.01
N GLU A 9 -6.13 14.01 -0.95
CA GLU A 9 -6.53 14.75 0.25
C GLU A 9 -6.87 13.83 1.41
N VAL A 10 -7.43 12.63 1.14
CA VAL A 10 -7.58 11.58 2.16
C VAL A 10 -6.23 11.20 2.75
N ALA A 11 -5.26 10.81 1.91
CA ALA A 11 -3.94 10.41 2.38
C ALA A 11 -3.22 11.54 3.16
N ASN A 12 -3.25 12.76 2.63
CA ASN A 12 -2.60 13.92 3.25
C ASN A 12 -3.20 14.25 4.62
N THR A 13 -4.50 14.09 4.80
CA THR A 13 -5.17 14.36 6.07
C THR A 13 -4.82 13.32 7.13
N ILE A 14 -4.77 12.03 6.76
CA ILE A 14 -4.30 10.97 7.67
C ILE A 14 -2.82 11.15 8.00
N TRP A 15 -2.00 11.55 7.02
CA TRP A 15 -0.59 11.87 7.25
C TRP A 15 -0.38 13.02 8.24
N ALA A 16 -1.27 14.03 8.23
CA ALA A 16 -1.25 15.10 9.22
C ALA A 16 -1.43 14.57 10.66
N PHE A 17 -2.16 13.47 10.87
CA PHE A 17 -2.25 12.84 12.19
C PHE A 17 -0.90 12.27 12.63
N VAL A 18 -0.14 11.66 11.70
CA VAL A 18 1.22 11.19 12.01
C VAL A 18 2.12 12.35 12.43
N LYS A 19 2.05 13.47 11.71
CA LYS A 19 2.93 14.61 11.94
C LYS A 19 2.61 15.39 13.20
N THR A 20 1.33 15.50 13.54
CA THR A 20 0.89 16.22 14.74
C THR A 20 0.87 15.35 15.98
N GLY A 21 0.83 14.02 15.83
CA GLY A 21 0.56 13.08 16.92
C GLY A 21 -0.88 13.11 17.42
N ILE A 22 -1.75 13.91 16.80
CA ILE A 22 -3.15 14.06 17.17
C ILE A 22 -4.00 13.18 16.25
N VAL A 23 -4.57 12.13 16.82
CA VAL A 23 -5.41 11.18 16.08
C VAL A 23 -6.88 11.45 16.36
N ASN A 24 -7.67 11.65 15.31
CA ASN A 24 -9.13 11.74 15.39
C ASN A 24 -9.77 10.56 14.65
N ASN A 25 -10.18 9.53 15.40
CA ASN A 25 -10.75 8.31 14.84
C ASN A 25 -12.02 8.57 14.02
N LYS A 26 -12.91 9.46 14.48
CA LYS A 26 -14.14 9.80 13.73
C LYS A 26 -13.83 10.40 12.36
N LEU A 27 -12.80 11.26 12.29
CA LEU A 27 -12.36 11.83 11.02
C LEU A 27 -11.66 10.77 10.16
N ALA A 28 -10.85 9.89 10.76
CA ALA A 28 -10.24 8.77 10.04
C ALA A 28 -11.29 7.84 9.40
N ASP A 29 -12.34 7.49 10.15
CA ASP A 29 -13.45 6.67 9.66
C ASP A 29 -14.20 7.37 8.52
N ALA A 30 -14.50 8.67 8.66
CA ALA A 30 -15.15 9.43 7.60
C ALA A 30 -14.30 9.51 6.31
N LEU A 31 -12.97 9.62 6.45
CA LEU A 31 -12.03 9.61 5.34
C LEU A 31 -11.92 8.23 4.69
N ALA A 32 -11.95 7.16 5.49
CA ALA A 32 -12.00 5.78 4.99
C ALA A 32 -13.28 5.53 4.20
N GLU A 33 -14.45 5.89 4.75
CA GLU A 33 -15.73 5.78 4.06
C GLU A 33 -15.75 6.59 2.75
N ARG A 34 -15.17 7.79 2.75
CA ARG A 34 -15.00 8.57 1.52
C ARG A 34 -14.14 7.85 0.49
N ALA A 35 -12.99 7.30 0.88
CA ALA A 35 -12.10 6.56 0.01
C ALA A 35 -12.77 5.32 -0.59
N MET A 36 -13.64 4.65 0.17
CA MET A 36 -14.37 3.46 -0.28
C MET A 36 -15.56 3.75 -1.19
N GLN A 37 -15.99 5.01 -1.32
CA GLN A 37 -17.11 5.34 -2.22
C GLN A 37 -16.79 4.88 -3.64
N PRO A 38 -17.71 4.18 -4.35
CA PRO A 38 -17.42 3.62 -5.67
C PRO A 38 -16.93 4.65 -6.69
N GLY A 39 -17.46 5.88 -6.63
CA GLY A 39 -17.05 7.00 -7.48
C GLY A 39 -15.61 7.48 -7.23
N VAL A 40 -15.05 7.20 -6.06
CA VAL A 40 -13.68 7.55 -5.66
C VAL A 40 -12.74 6.36 -5.89
N ALA A 41 -13.07 5.20 -5.31
CA ALA A 41 -12.26 3.99 -5.34
C ALA A 41 -11.91 3.56 -6.77
N ARG A 42 -12.88 3.60 -7.70
CA ARG A 42 -12.67 3.16 -9.10
C ARG A 42 -11.66 4.01 -9.87
N HIS A 43 -11.42 5.25 -9.43
CA HIS A 43 -10.53 6.20 -10.10
C HIS A 43 -9.18 6.34 -9.39
N MET A 44 -8.96 5.63 -8.28
CA MET A 44 -7.66 5.65 -7.62
C MET A 44 -6.59 5.04 -8.52
N ILE A 45 -5.52 5.80 -8.74
CA ILE A 45 -4.29 5.29 -9.37
C ILE A 45 -3.38 4.65 -8.32
N SER A 46 -2.36 3.92 -8.76
CA SER A 46 -1.39 3.21 -7.92
C SER A 46 -0.85 4.05 -6.75
N GLN A 47 -0.44 5.29 -7.04
CA GLN A 47 0.09 6.21 -6.03
C GLN A 47 -0.96 6.59 -4.97
N ASN A 48 -2.23 6.77 -5.34
CA ASN A 48 -3.28 7.07 -4.37
C ASN A 48 -3.48 5.90 -3.40
N ILE A 49 -3.54 4.68 -3.95
CA ILE A 49 -3.75 3.46 -3.16
C ILE A 49 -2.62 3.29 -2.15
N ALA A 50 -1.37 3.35 -2.61
CA ALA A 50 -0.20 3.20 -1.75
C ALA A 50 -0.12 4.29 -0.67
N ASN A 51 -0.40 5.55 -1.01
CA ASN A 51 -0.36 6.64 -0.05
C ASN A 51 -1.44 6.52 1.02
N ILE A 52 -2.67 6.12 0.66
CA ILE A 52 -3.74 5.89 1.64
C ILE A 52 -3.37 4.70 2.54
N ALA A 53 -3.02 3.55 1.96
CA ALA A 53 -2.64 2.36 2.73
C ALA A 53 -1.50 2.65 3.69
N TRP A 54 -0.45 3.31 3.21
CA TRP A 54 0.71 3.68 4.02
C TRP A 54 0.34 4.67 5.13
N ALA A 55 -0.47 5.69 4.86
CA ALA A 55 -0.86 6.68 5.87
C ALA A 55 -1.67 6.02 7.01
N PHE A 56 -2.63 5.17 6.69
CA PHE A 56 -3.41 4.43 7.69
C PHE A 56 -2.51 3.48 8.51
N ALA A 57 -1.62 2.73 7.83
CA ALA A 57 -0.66 1.87 8.50
C ALA A 57 0.30 2.65 9.42
N LYS A 58 0.74 3.84 8.98
CA LYS A 58 1.70 4.66 9.72
C LYS A 58 1.10 5.33 10.95
N VAL A 59 -0.18 5.71 10.90
CA VAL A 59 -0.95 6.15 12.09
C VAL A 59 -1.26 4.96 13.01
N GLY A 60 -1.28 3.74 12.48
CA GLY A 60 -1.67 2.54 13.22
C GLY A 60 -3.19 2.33 13.28
N ILE A 61 -3.94 2.90 12.34
CA ILE A 61 -5.39 2.67 12.24
C ILE A 61 -5.64 1.54 11.26
N MET A 62 -6.15 0.43 11.77
CA MET A 62 -6.69 -0.65 10.96
C MET A 62 -8.13 -0.35 10.59
N HIS A 63 -8.40 -0.12 9.31
CA HIS A 63 -9.75 -0.03 8.78
C HIS A 63 -10.00 -1.16 7.76
N HIS A 64 -10.48 -2.32 8.22
CA HIS A 64 -10.57 -3.56 7.44
C HIS A 64 -11.19 -3.38 6.05
N ARG A 65 -12.39 -2.80 5.96
CA ARG A 65 -13.09 -2.58 4.67
C ARG A 65 -12.32 -1.68 3.71
N LEU A 66 -11.54 -0.73 4.24
CA LEU A 66 -10.72 0.16 3.41
C LEU A 66 -9.56 -0.64 2.84
N MET A 67 -8.88 -1.41 3.68
CA MET A 67 -7.75 -2.24 3.23
C MET A 67 -8.20 -3.26 2.18
N GLU A 68 -9.36 -3.91 2.36
CA GLU A 68 -9.97 -4.78 1.34
C GLU A 68 -10.25 -4.02 0.03
N THR A 69 -10.85 -2.83 0.11
CA THR A 69 -11.12 -2.00 -1.07
C THR A 69 -9.84 -1.62 -1.82
N LEU A 70 -8.77 -1.29 -1.09
CA LEU A 70 -7.47 -0.95 -1.67
C LEU A 70 -6.79 -2.20 -2.30
N ALA A 71 -6.89 -3.37 -1.66
CA ALA A 71 -6.41 -4.63 -2.23
C ALA A 71 -7.14 -4.96 -3.54
N ASP A 72 -8.48 -4.94 -3.52
CA ASP A 72 -9.30 -5.26 -4.69
C ASP A 72 -9.03 -4.32 -5.86
N ARG A 73 -8.89 -3.01 -5.59
CA ARG A 73 -8.51 -2.04 -6.62
C ARG A 73 -7.10 -2.30 -7.14
N SER A 74 -6.15 -2.64 -6.27
CA SER A 74 -4.76 -2.95 -6.66
C SER A 74 -4.66 -4.17 -7.57
N LEU A 75 -5.48 -5.18 -7.33
CA LEU A 75 -5.50 -6.44 -8.07
C LEU A 75 -6.11 -6.33 -9.48
N GLN A 76 -6.67 -5.17 -9.84
CA GLN A 76 -7.15 -4.95 -11.20
C GLN A 76 -5.96 -4.87 -12.17
N PRO A 77 -5.95 -5.62 -13.29
CA PRO A 77 -4.78 -5.71 -14.17
C PRO A 77 -4.25 -4.36 -14.67
N GLY A 78 -5.14 -3.43 -15.01
CA GLY A 78 -4.77 -2.07 -15.45
C GLY A 78 -4.21 -1.16 -14.34
N VAL A 79 -4.30 -1.59 -13.08
CA VAL A 79 -3.77 -0.86 -11.92
C VAL A 79 -2.46 -1.47 -11.47
N LEU A 80 -2.43 -2.79 -11.25
CA LEU A 80 -1.24 -3.51 -10.80
C LEU A 80 -0.04 -3.26 -11.72
N SER A 81 -0.27 -3.28 -13.04
CA SER A 81 0.77 -3.01 -14.05
C SER A 81 1.39 -1.61 -13.96
N THR A 82 0.72 -0.66 -13.30
CA THR A 82 1.23 0.71 -13.07
C THR A 82 2.01 0.86 -11.77
N PHE A 83 2.16 -0.20 -10.98
CA PHE A 83 2.92 -0.17 -9.74
C PHE A 83 4.42 -0.18 -10.06
N HIS A 84 5.12 0.85 -9.60
CA HIS A 84 6.58 0.91 -9.56
C HIS A 84 7.11 0.45 -8.19
N SER A 85 8.44 0.38 -8.04
CA SER A 85 9.13 -0.16 -6.85
C SER A 85 8.63 0.43 -5.53
N GLN A 86 8.56 1.76 -5.43
CA GLN A 86 8.04 2.44 -4.24
C GLN A 86 6.58 2.07 -3.93
N THR A 87 5.71 1.96 -4.94
CA THR A 87 4.30 1.57 -4.73
C THR A 87 4.23 0.15 -4.18
N VAL A 88 4.99 -0.78 -4.77
CA VAL A 88 5.09 -2.17 -4.30
C VAL A 88 5.58 -2.22 -2.85
N SER A 89 6.67 -1.53 -2.55
CA SER A 89 7.28 -1.48 -1.23
C SER A 89 6.34 -0.90 -0.17
N ASN A 90 5.69 0.23 -0.47
CA ASN A 90 4.74 0.87 0.46
C ASN A 90 3.52 -0.01 0.73
N MET A 91 2.98 -0.67 -0.30
CA MET A 91 1.84 -1.56 -0.15
C MET A 91 2.20 -2.79 0.70
N ALA A 92 3.31 -3.46 0.39
CA ALA A 92 3.79 -4.60 1.18
C ALA A 92 4.02 -4.19 2.64
N TRP A 93 4.71 -3.07 2.86
CA TRP A 93 4.98 -2.54 4.20
C TRP A 93 3.70 -2.20 4.97
N ALA A 94 2.70 -1.60 4.32
CA ALA A 94 1.45 -1.23 4.96
C ALA A 94 0.68 -2.46 5.46
N TRP A 95 0.53 -3.49 4.63
CA TRP A 95 -0.12 -4.75 5.03
C TRP A 95 0.62 -5.45 6.16
N ALA A 96 1.94 -5.54 6.07
CA ALA A 96 2.77 -6.13 7.11
C ALA A 96 2.69 -5.37 8.44
N THR A 97 2.72 -4.04 8.40
CA THR A 97 2.67 -3.17 9.59
C THR A 97 1.32 -3.28 10.30
N LEU A 98 0.25 -3.37 9.53
CA LEU A 98 -1.09 -3.56 10.06
C LEU A 98 -1.36 -5.03 10.46
N GLY A 99 -0.43 -5.96 10.20
CA GLY A 99 -0.60 -7.37 10.53
C GLY A 99 -1.60 -8.11 9.64
N ILE A 100 -1.84 -7.61 8.43
CA ILE A 100 -2.76 -8.21 7.45
C ILE A 100 -1.99 -9.24 6.62
N ARG A 101 -2.42 -10.50 6.71
CA ARG A 101 -1.92 -11.57 5.84
C ARG A 101 -2.84 -11.76 4.64
N ASP A 102 -2.66 -10.91 3.64
CA ASP A 102 -3.35 -11.03 2.34
C ASP A 102 -2.44 -11.72 1.33
N THR A 103 -2.48 -13.06 1.30
CA THR A 103 -1.62 -13.85 0.41
C THR A 103 -1.83 -13.52 -1.07
N LYS A 104 -3.05 -13.15 -1.47
CA LYS A 104 -3.38 -12.85 -2.87
C LYS A 104 -2.71 -11.54 -3.30
N LEU A 105 -2.87 -10.48 -2.51
CA LEU A 105 -2.19 -9.21 -2.77
C LEU A 105 -0.68 -9.35 -2.68
N MET A 106 -0.15 -10.02 -1.65
CA MET A 106 1.29 -10.18 -1.47
C MET A 106 1.93 -10.93 -2.64
N ASN A 107 1.32 -12.00 -3.15
CA ASN A 107 1.82 -12.68 -4.34
C ASN A 107 1.75 -11.80 -5.60
N ALA A 108 0.70 -10.99 -5.76
CA ALA A 108 0.61 -10.06 -6.87
C ALA A 108 1.71 -8.98 -6.82
N LEU A 109 1.97 -8.43 -5.63
CA LEU A 109 3.06 -7.48 -5.39
C LEU A 109 4.43 -8.09 -5.66
N ALA A 110 4.64 -9.35 -5.25
CA ALA A 110 5.90 -10.06 -5.50
C ALA A 110 6.15 -10.28 -7.01
N ASN A 111 5.12 -10.69 -7.74
CA ASN A 111 5.21 -10.85 -9.19
C ASN A 111 5.50 -9.51 -9.88
N GLN A 112 4.86 -8.43 -9.44
CA GLN A 112 5.14 -7.09 -9.97
C GLN A 112 6.56 -6.62 -9.63
N ALA A 113 7.07 -6.92 -8.43
CA ALA A 113 8.45 -6.58 -8.02
C ALA A 113 9.51 -7.20 -8.94
N ARG A 114 9.22 -8.38 -9.51
CA ARG A 114 10.11 -9.12 -10.41
C ARG A 114 10.11 -8.60 -11.85
N VAL A 115 9.17 -7.73 -12.22
CA VAL A 115 9.15 -7.14 -13.58
C VAL A 115 10.44 -6.36 -13.78
N PRO A 116 11.23 -6.59 -14.86
CA PRO A 116 12.57 -6.01 -14.99
C PRO A 116 12.62 -4.49 -14.84
N SER A 117 11.65 -3.77 -15.41
CA SER A 117 11.55 -2.31 -15.30
C SER A 117 11.19 -1.81 -13.90
N VAL A 118 10.54 -2.65 -13.08
CA VAL A 118 10.23 -2.34 -11.68
C VAL A 118 11.43 -2.68 -10.81
N LEU A 119 11.99 -3.89 -10.98
CA LEU A 119 13.14 -4.40 -10.24
C LEU A 119 14.35 -3.46 -10.33
N ALA A 120 14.68 -2.98 -11.53
CA ALA A 120 15.81 -2.07 -11.75
C ALA A 120 15.70 -0.77 -10.92
N ASN A 121 14.49 -0.31 -10.63
CA ASN A 121 14.23 0.96 -9.96
C ASN A 121 14.11 0.85 -8.43
N PHE A 122 14.18 -0.35 -7.85
CA PHE A 122 14.21 -0.50 -6.39
C PHE A 122 15.44 0.18 -5.78
N ASN A 123 15.24 1.04 -4.79
CA ASN A 123 16.33 1.53 -3.94
C ASN A 123 16.50 0.65 -2.69
N SER A 124 17.58 0.90 -1.92
CA SER A 124 17.93 0.10 -0.73
C SER A 124 16.82 0.06 0.33
N GLN A 125 16.14 1.18 0.57
CA GLN A 125 15.03 1.24 1.53
C GLN A 125 13.83 0.43 1.03
N GLU A 126 13.52 0.51 -0.26
CA GLU A 126 12.40 -0.21 -0.87
C GLU A 126 12.62 -1.72 -0.83
N VAL A 127 13.85 -2.18 -1.09
CA VAL A 127 14.24 -3.59 -0.94
C VAL A 127 14.05 -4.05 0.51
N ALA A 128 14.65 -3.33 1.47
CA ALA A 128 14.59 -3.68 2.88
C ALA A 128 13.14 -3.76 3.40
N ASN A 129 12.32 -2.78 3.04
CA ASN A 129 10.90 -2.75 3.41
C ASN A 129 10.12 -3.93 2.82
N THR A 130 10.38 -4.26 1.56
CA THR A 130 9.67 -5.35 0.87
C THR A 130 10.07 -6.69 1.50
N VAL A 131 11.36 -6.98 1.64
CA VAL A 131 11.84 -8.21 2.27
C VAL A 131 11.30 -8.36 3.70
N TRP A 132 11.38 -7.30 4.50
CA TRP A 132 10.84 -7.29 5.86
C TRP A 132 9.32 -7.57 5.87
N ALA A 133 8.56 -6.97 4.96
CA ALA A 133 7.12 -7.16 4.90
C ALA A 133 6.72 -8.60 4.60
N PHE A 134 7.41 -9.28 3.67
CA PHE A 134 7.14 -10.68 3.35
C PHE A 134 7.53 -11.61 4.52
N ALA A 135 8.65 -11.34 5.19
CA ALA A 135 9.03 -12.07 6.40
C ALA A 135 7.99 -11.88 7.52
N LYS A 136 7.54 -10.64 7.75
CA LYS A 136 6.57 -10.30 8.80
C LYS A 136 5.18 -10.89 8.57
N THR A 137 4.73 -10.94 7.31
CA THR A 137 3.43 -11.54 6.94
C THR A 137 3.48 -13.07 6.84
N GLY A 138 4.67 -13.67 6.77
CA GLY A 138 4.84 -15.11 6.58
C GLY A 138 4.39 -15.58 5.19
N VAL A 139 4.40 -14.69 4.19
CA VAL A 139 4.17 -15.04 2.79
C VAL A 139 5.52 -15.32 2.16
N VAL A 140 5.69 -16.54 1.63
CA VAL A 140 6.96 -17.00 1.06
C VAL A 140 6.89 -16.87 -0.46
N HIS A 141 7.86 -16.18 -1.05
CA HIS A 141 8.00 -16.04 -2.51
C HIS A 141 9.50 -16.04 -2.89
N PRO A 142 10.14 -17.21 -3.03
CA PRO A 142 11.59 -17.33 -3.18
C PRO A 142 12.14 -16.56 -4.38
N GLU A 143 11.47 -16.61 -5.52
CA GLU A 143 11.96 -15.99 -6.75
C GLU A 143 11.97 -14.45 -6.70
N MET A 144 11.11 -13.87 -5.84
CA MET A 144 11.14 -12.42 -5.59
C MET A 144 12.25 -12.07 -4.60
N MET A 145 12.49 -12.93 -3.59
CA MET A 145 13.60 -12.75 -2.66
C MET A 145 14.95 -12.79 -3.37
N ASP A 146 15.15 -13.77 -4.27
CA ASP A 146 16.38 -13.89 -5.05
C ASP A 146 16.58 -12.67 -5.95
N ALA A 147 15.53 -12.25 -6.66
CA ALA A 147 15.58 -11.07 -7.52
C ALA A 147 15.93 -9.77 -6.75
N LEU A 148 15.34 -9.57 -5.56
CA LEU A 148 15.65 -8.42 -4.72
C LEU A 148 17.05 -8.51 -4.10
N ALA A 149 17.54 -9.71 -3.80
CA ALA A 149 18.90 -9.93 -3.31
C ALA A 149 19.94 -9.58 -4.38
N GLU A 150 19.73 -10.00 -5.62
CA GLU A 150 20.57 -9.62 -6.77
C GLU A 150 20.55 -8.10 -6.99
N ARG A 151 19.37 -7.45 -6.84
CA ARG A 151 19.25 -5.99 -6.98
C ARG A 151 19.99 -5.20 -5.88
N ALA A 152 20.25 -5.81 -4.73
CA ALA A 152 20.88 -5.17 -3.58
C ALA A 152 22.41 -5.26 -3.55
N GLN A 153 23.00 -6.05 -4.46
CA GLN A 153 24.44 -6.19 -4.66
C GLN A 153 24.99 -5.11 -5.60
#